data_AF-A0A3R7BSQ2-F1
#
_entry.id   AF-A0A3R7BSQ2-F1
#
_cell.length_a   1.000
_cell.length_b   1.000
_cell.length_c   1.000
_cell.angle_alpha   90.00
_cell.angle_beta   90.00
_cell.angle_gamma   90.00
#
_symmetry.space_group_name_H-M   'P 1'
#
loop_
_entity.id
_entity.type
_entity.pdbx_description
1 polymer ?
#
loop_
_entity_poly.entity_id
_entity_poly.type
_entity_poly.pdbx_seq_one_letter_code
_entity_poly.pdbx_strand_id
1 'polypeptide(L)'
;IQILSTPKQVQAYMADAQLKAVVLQQYVERPLLVWGRKFDIRQWVLITATAPLTIYWHRHCYLRFSSKPYSVTHDGDLNDK
;
A
#
# COMPACT_ATOMS: atom_id res chain seq x y z
N ILE A 1 -8.60 -3.58 0.48
CA ILE A 1 -8.15 -2.17 0.62
C ILE A 1 -8.99 -1.37 -0.36
N GLN A 2 -9.50 -0.20 0.01
CA GLN A 2 -10.32 0.63 -0.88
C GLN A 2 -9.58 1.94 -1.15
N ILE A 3 -9.47 2.32 -2.42
CA ILE A 3 -8.91 3.61 -2.84
C ILE A 3 -10.09 4.51 -3.19
N LEU A 4 -10.22 5.61 -2.45
CA LEU A 4 -11.33 6.54 -2.59
C LEU A 4 -10.77 7.92 -2.92
N SER A 5 -11.39 8.60 -3.88
CA SER A 5 -10.86 9.85 -4.42
C SER A 5 -11.36 11.09 -3.67
N THR A 6 -12.46 10.97 -2.91
CA THR A 6 -13.07 12.12 -2.22
C THR A 6 -13.42 11.82 -0.77
N PRO A 7 -13.41 12.83 0.13
CA PRO A 7 -13.86 12.66 1.51
C PRO A 7 -15.30 12.18 1.64
N LYS A 8 -16.18 12.57 0.70
CA LYS A 8 -17.59 12.14 0.68
C LYS A 8 -17.70 10.62 0.45
N GLN A 9 -16.88 10.07 -0.46
CA GLN A 9 -16.83 8.62 -0.67
C GLN A 9 -16.32 7.88 0.58
N VAL A 10 -15.34 8.45 1.29
CA VAL A 10 -14.85 7.88 2.55
C VAL A 10 -15.96 7.83 3.60
N GLN A 11 -16.70 8.93 3.79
CA GLN A 11 -17.81 9.00 4.75
C GLN A 11 -18.91 8.00 4.41
N ALA A 12 -19.32 7.93 3.14
CA ALA A 12 -20.32 6.98 2.67
C ALA A 12 -19.85 5.54 2.90
N TYR A 13 -18.60 5.21 2.54
CA TYR A 13 -18.03 3.88 2.74
C TYR A 13 -17.97 3.50 4.23
N MET A 14 -17.57 4.42 5.11
CA MET A 14 -17.52 4.16 6.55
C MET A 14 -18.92 3.93 7.15
N ALA A 15 -19.93 4.68 6.68
CA ALA A 15 -21.31 4.52 7.13
C ALA A 15 -21.91 3.18 6.67
N ASP A 16 -21.80 2.87 5.37
CA ASP A 16 -22.35 1.65 4.78
C ASP A 16 -21.71 0.38 5.36
N ALA A 17 -20.39 0.39 5.55
CA ALA A 17 -19.65 -0.73 6.11
C ALA A 17 -19.62 -0.74 7.66
N GLN A 18 -20.28 0.23 8.32
CA GLN A 18 -20.31 0.38 9.78
C GLN A 18 -18.92 0.34 10.44
N LEU A 19 -17.92 0.92 9.79
CA LEU A 19 -16.54 0.90 10.24
C LEU A 19 -16.32 1.94 11.35
N LYS A 20 -15.86 1.50 12.52
CA LYS A 20 -15.64 2.37 13.69
C LYS A 20 -14.26 3.04 13.71
N ALA A 21 -13.24 2.39 13.15
CA ALA A 21 -11.88 2.89 13.10
C ALA A 21 -11.19 2.42 11.81
N VAL A 22 -10.63 3.38 11.06
CA VAL A 22 -9.88 3.12 9.83
C VAL A 22 -8.64 4.00 9.80
N VAL A 23 -7.60 3.52 9.13
CA VAL A 23 -6.45 4.36 8.77
C VAL A 23 -6.70 4.91 7.38
N LEU A 24 -6.74 6.23 7.26
CA LEU A 24 -6.73 6.90 5.96
C LEU A 24 -5.27 7.18 5.60
N GLN A 25 -4.87 6.67 4.44
CA GLN A 25 -3.54 6.89 3.89
C GLN A 25 -3.68 7.52 2.52
N GLN A 26 -2.94 8.60 2.27
CA GLN A 26 -2.86 9.19 0.94
C GLN A 26 -2.30 8.17 -0.04
N TYR A 27 -3.04 7.93 -1.13
CA TYR A 27 -2.58 7.05 -2.18
C TYR A 27 -1.41 7.69 -2.92
N VAL A 28 -0.37 6.90 -3.21
CA VAL A 28 0.76 7.36 -4.02
C VAL A 28 0.36 7.28 -5.49
N GLU A 29 -0.06 8.42 -6.04
CA GLU A 29 -0.57 8.58 -7.41
C GLU A 29 0.53 8.59 -8.49
N ARG A 30 1.78 8.85 -8.09
CA ARG A 30 2.93 8.87 -9.01
C ARG A 30 4.05 7.97 -8.47
N PRO A 31 3.81 6.65 -8.37
CA PRO A 31 4.84 5.73 -7.91
C PRO A 31 5.96 5.63 -8.94
N LEU A 32 7.17 5.29 -8.48
CA LEU A 32 8.22 4.85 -9.39
C LEU A 32 7.75 3.59 -10.13
N LEU A 33 7.88 3.59 -11.45
CA LEU A 33 7.50 2.48 -12.31
C LEU A 33 8.76 1.84 -12.90
N VAL A 34 8.77 0.51 -12.94
CA VAL A 34 9.74 -0.26 -13.71
C VAL A 34 8.96 -0.98 -14.79
N TRP A 35 9.31 -0.77 -16.06
CA TRP A 35 8.57 -1.26 -17.22
C TRP A 35 7.07 -0.93 -17.18
N GLY A 36 6.73 0.27 -16.70
CA GLY A 36 5.34 0.74 -16.58
C GLY A 36 4.52 0.04 -15.48
N ARG A 37 5.15 -0.72 -14.59
CA ARG A 37 4.47 -1.48 -13.52
C ARG A 37 4.80 -0.91 -12.14
N LYS A 38 3.78 -0.80 -11.30
CA LYS A 38 3.93 -0.48 -9.88
C LYS A 38 4.57 -1.67 -9.17
N PHE A 39 5.41 -1.38 -8.18
CA PHE A 39 6.02 -2.40 -7.34
C PHE A 39 6.19 -1.90 -5.91
N ASP A 40 6.46 -2.83 -5.01
CA ASP A 40 6.94 -2.53 -3.67
C ASP A 40 8.22 -3.33 -3.37
N ILE A 41 8.97 -2.89 -2.35
CA ILE A 41 10.21 -3.52 -1.91
C ILE A 41 9.92 -4.34 -0.65
N ARG A 42 10.24 -5.64 -0.69
CA ARG A 42 10.26 -6.47 0.52
C ARG A 42 11.66 -6.50 1.10
N GLN A 43 11.85 -5.77 2.19
CA GLN A 43 13.04 -5.81 3.02
C GLN A 43 12.77 -6.60 4.30
N TRP A 44 13.69 -7.48 4.69
CA TRP A 44 13.63 -8.16 5.98
C TRP A 44 14.54 -7.50 7.00
N VAL A 45 14.04 -7.42 8.23
CA VAL A 45 14.79 -6.97 9.41
C VAL A 45 14.59 -7.99 10.53
N LEU A 46 15.63 -8.23 11.33
CA LEU A 46 15.57 -9.08 12.53
C LEU A 46 15.80 -8.22 13.76
N ILE A 47 14.86 -8.26 14.70
CA ILE A 47 14.99 -7.57 15.99
C ILE A 47 15.36 -8.63 17.03
N THR A 48 16.50 -8.49 17.69
CA THR A 48 16.96 -9.44 18.73
C THR A 48 16.83 -8.89 20.14
N ALA A 49 16.75 -7.57 20.29
CA ALA A 49 16.55 -6.92 21.58
C ALA A 49 15.81 -5.60 21.38
N THR A 50 14.98 -5.22 22.34
CA THR A 50 14.22 -3.96 22.36
C THR A 50 14.77 -2.95 23.38
N ALA A 51 15.61 -3.39 24.31
CA ALA A 51 16.30 -2.54 25.29
C ALA A 51 17.65 -3.21 25.71
N PRO A 52 18.79 -2.82 25.11
CA PRO A 52 18.92 -1.83 24.03
C PRO A 52 18.35 -2.37 22.71
N LEU A 53 17.84 -1.47 21.87
CA LEU A 53 17.29 -1.82 20.57
C LEU A 53 18.41 -2.37 19.65
N THR A 54 18.28 -3.62 19.23
CA THR A 54 19.21 -4.28 18.31
C THR A 54 18.46 -4.80 17.09
N ILE A 55 18.77 -4.25 15.91
CA ILE A 55 18.11 -4.54 14.64
C ILE A 55 19.17 -4.92 13.59
N TYR A 56 18.94 -6.00 12.86
CA TYR A 56 19.77 -6.45 11.74
C TYR A 56 19.01 -6.32 10.42
N TRP A 57 19.67 -5.77 9.40
CA TRP A 57 19.15 -5.70 8.03
C TRP A 57 19.62 -6.90 7.22
N HIS A 58 18.68 -7.64 6.63
CA HIS A 58 19.03 -8.69 5.69
C HIS A 58 19.60 -8.07 4.40
N ARG A 59 20.72 -8.59 3.90
CA ARG A 59 21.44 -7.99 2.76
C ARG A 59 20.68 -8.06 1.44
N HIS A 60 19.81 -9.06 1.29
CA HIS A 60 19.02 -9.25 0.08
C HIS A 60 17.58 -8.81 0.31
N CYS A 61 17.04 -8.09 -0.66
CA CYS A 61 15.64 -7.74 -0.79
C CYS A 61 15.14 -8.15 -2.18
N TYR A 62 13.83 -8.10 -2.39
CA TYR A 62 13.25 -8.33 -3.71
C TYR A 62 12.09 -7.37 -3.98
N LEU A 63 11.82 -7.19 -5.26
CA LEU A 63 10.72 -6.35 -5.75
C LEU A 63 9.50 -7.23 -6.02
N ARG A 64 8.32 -6.75 -5.62
CA ARG A 64 7.04 -7.38 -5.92
C ARG A 64 6.32 -6.53 -6.95
N PHE A 65 6.30 -7.00 -8.19
CA PHE A 65 5.69 -6.28 -9.31
C PHE A 65 4.20 -6.55 -9.40
N SER A 66 3.44 -5.53 -9.80
CA SER A 66 2.05 -5.70 -10.22
C SER A 66 1.97 -6.52 -11.52
N SER A 67 0.98 -7.41 -11.58
CA SER A 67 0.63 -8.18 -12.77
C SER A 67 0.02 -7.32 -13.87
N LYS A 68 -0.45 -6.11 -13.56
CA LYS A 68 -1.03 -5.15 -14.51
C LYS A 68 -0.13 -3.91 -14.67
N PRO A 69 -0.09 -3.27 -15.86
CA PRO A 69 0.50 -1.93 -16.03
C PRO A 69 -0.19 -0.92 -15.09
N TYR A 70 0.58 0.03 -14.58
CA TYR A 70 0.03 1.05 -13.68
C TYR A 70 -0.82 2.06 -14.45
N SER A 71 -2.00 2.36 -13.91
CA SER A 71 -2.82 3.49 -14.37
C SER A 71 -3.57 4.10 -13.19
N VAL A 72 -3.56 5.42 -13.11
CA VAL A 72 -4.34 6.19 -12.12
C VAL A 72 -5.81 6.28 -12.53
N THR A 73 -6.10 6.18 -13.82
CA THR A 73 -7.43 6.40 -14.39
C THR A 73 -8.22 5.10 -14.59
N HIS A 74 -7.57 3.94 -14.54
CA HIS A 74 -8.28 2.67 -14.64
C HIS A 74 -8.84 2.27 -13.27
N ASP A 75 -10.16 2.20 -13.18
CA ASP A 75 -10.94 1.68 -12.05
C ASP A 75 -10.56 0.24 -11.61
N GLY A 76 -9.70 -0.44 -12.38
CA GLY A 76 -9.23 -1.80 -12.10
C GLY A 76 -8.40 -1.94 -10.83
N ASP A 77 -7.69 -0.87 -10.40
CA ASP A 77 -6.97 -0.86 -9.12
C ASP A 77 -7.89 -0.48 -7.93
N LEU A 78 -9.06 0.11 -8.21
CA LEU A 78 -10.06 0.49 -7.20
C LEU A 78 -10.94 -0.69 -6.77
N ASN A 79 -10.91 -1.80 -7.51
CA ASN A 79 -11.85 -2.91 -7.36
C ASN A 79 -11.20 -4.31 -7.40
N ASP A 80 -9.89 -4.43 -7.14
CA ASP A 80 -9.25 -5.72 -6.94
C ASP A 80 -9.82 -6.37 -5.64
N LYS A 81 -10.87 -7.18 -5.81
CA LYS A 81 -11.34 -8.22 -4.88
C LYS A 81 -10.60 -9.52 -5.17
#